data_AF-A0A0R2X410-F1
#
_entry.id   AF-A0A0R2X410-F1
#
_cell.length_a   1.000
_cell.length_b   1.000
_cell.length_c   1.000
_cell.angle_alpha   90.00
_cell.angle_beta   90.00
_cell.angle_gamma   90.00
#
_symmetry.space_group_name_H-M   'P 1'
#
loop_
_entity.id
_entity.type
_entity.pdbx_description
1 polymer ?
#
loop_
_entity_poly.entity_id
_entity_poly.type
_entity_poly.pdbx_seq_one_letter_code
_entity_poly.pdbx_strand_id
1 'polypeptide(L)' 'MKILDVVPRWYHLAMAMNLRLSPEQTKALKKAAAEDGISMQEAALRAIDAYTSRRREKLLKGIEKIKTQDAELLRRLAK' A
#
# COMPACT_ATOMS: atom_id res chain seq x y z
N MET A 1 5.85 -14.69 -9.32
CA MET A 1 4.57 -15.28 -8.90
C MET A 1 3.70 -14.15 -8.37
N LYS A 2 2.58 -13.82 -9.03
CA LYS A 2 1.66 -12.80 -8.50
C LYS A 2 0.78 -13.50 -7.45
N ILE A 3 0.40 -12.81 -6.36
CA ILE A 3 -0.46 -13.38 -5.30
C ILE A 3 -1.78 -13.94 -5.88
N LEU A 4 -2.24 -13.36 -6.99
CA LEU A 4 -3.40 -13.78 -7.77
C LEU A 4 -3.27 -15.18 -8.41
N ASP A 5 -2.06 -15.75 -8.49
CA ASP A 5 -1.83 -17.08 -9.07
C ASP A 5 -1.93 -18.20 -8.02
N VAL A 6 -1.88 -17.85 -6.72
CA VAL A 6 -1.90 -18.80 -5.60
C VAL A 6 -3.32 -19.00 -5.04
N VAL A 7 -4.22 -18.05 -5.28
CA VAL A 7 -5.60 -18.07 -4.75
C VAL A 7 -6.60 -17.87 -5.90
N PRO A 8 -7.65 -18.71 -6.04
CA PRO A 8 -8.63 -18.60 -7.11
C PRO A 8 -9.34 -17.23 -7.17
N ARG A 9 -9.59 -16.73 -8.38
CA ARG A 9 -10.22 -15.41 -8.60
C ARG A 9 -11.58 -15.24 -7.91
N TRP A 10 -12.38 -16.30 -7.81
CA TRP A 10 -13.69 -16.25 -7.15
C TRP A 10 -13.55 -15.89 -5.67
N TYR A 11 -12.47 -16.32 -5.00
CA TYR A 11 -12.23 -16.03 -3.60
C TYR A 11 -12.01 -14.53 -3.37
N HIS A 12 -11.28 -13.86 -4.28
CA HIS A 12 -11.05 -12.41 -4.21
C HIS A 12 -12.30 -11.57 -4.49
N LEU A 13 -13.26 -12.09 -5.25
CA LEU A 13 -14.48 -11.36 -5.64
C LEU A 13 -15.66 -11.67 -4.73
N ALA A 14 -15.73 -12.88 -4.16
CA ALA A 14 -16.86 -13.35 -3.38
C ALA A 14 -16.59 -13.34 -1.86
N MET A 15 -15.33 -13.44 -1.42
CA MET A 15 -15.01 -13.36 0.01
C MET A 15 -14.45 -11.99 0.39
N ALA A 16 -15.13 -11.33 1.32
CA ALA A 16 -14.59 -10.19 2.03
C ALA A 16 -13.45 -10.64 2.96
N MET A 17 -12.29 -9.99 2.85
CA MET A 17 -11.19 -10.21 3.79
C MET A 17 -11.49 -9.50 5.11
N ASN A 18 -11.62 -10.26 6.21
CA ASN A 18 -11.78 -9.69 7.54
C ASN A 18 -10.39 -9.34 8.12
N LEU A 19 -10.12 -8.05 8.28
CA LEU A 19 -8.93 -7.55 8.96
C LEU A 19 -9.10 -7.72 10.47
N ARG A 20 -8.31 -8.61 11.09
CA ARG A 20 -8.28 -8.76 12.55
C ARG A 20 -7.46 -7.63 13.17
N LEU A 21 -8.14 -6.75 13.89
CA LEU A 21 -7.54 -5.66 14.64
C LEU A 21 -7.45 -6.03 16.12
N SER A 22 -6.40 -5.56 16.79
CA SER A 22 -6.37 -5.57 18.25
C SER A 22 -7.45 -4.64 18.82
N PRO A 23 -7.84 -4.79 20.11
CA PRO A 23 -8.79 -3.88 20.74
C PRO A 23 -8.35 -2.41 20.65
N GLU A 24 -7.06 -2.14 20.82
CA GLU A 24 -6.47 -0.80 20.74
C GLU A 24 -6.56 -0.24 19.32
N GLN A 25 -6.21 -1.03 18.31
CA GLN A 25 -6.31 -0.65 16.91
C GLN A 25 -7.77 -0.34 16.51
N THR A 26 -8.71 -1.16 17.01
CA THR A 26 -10.15 -0.95 16.77
C THR A 26 -10.60 0.39 17.35
N LYS A 27 -10.21 0.69 18.60
CA LYS A 27 -10.54 1.96 19.26
C LYS A 27 -9.94 3.16 18.52
N ALA A 28 -8.67 3.07 18.13
CA ALA A 28 -7.98 4.12 17.40
C ALA A 28 -8.64 4.38 16.03
N LEU A 29 -8.93 3.33 15.27
CA LEU A 29 -9.57 3.44 13.95
C LEU A 29 -10.99 4.00 14.06
N LYS A 30 -11.77 3.56 15.06
CA LYS A 30 -13.11 4.08 15.30
C LYS A 30 -13.10 5.56 15.66
N LYS A 31 -12.14 5.99 16.48
CA LYS A 31 -11.97 7.40 16.83
C LYS A 31 -11.63 8.24 15.60
N ALA A 32 -10.65 7.82 14.81
CA ALA A 32 -10.25 8.52 13.58
C ALA A 32 -11.42 8.63 12.59
N ALA A 33 -12.16 7.54 12.37
CA ALA A 33 -13.33 7.54 11.50
C ALA A 33 -14.43 8.52 11.97
N ALA A 34 -14.66 8.60 13.29
CA ALA A 34 -15.64 9.52 13.87
C ALA A 34 -15.20 10.98 13.75
N GLU A 35 -13.91 11.28 13.96
CA GLU A 35 -13.34 12.62 13.78
C GLU A 35 -13.45 13.09 12.32
N ASP A 36 -13.25 12.18 11.37
CA ASP A 36 -13.35 12.44 9.93
C ASP A 36 -14.79 12.38 9.39
N GLY A 37 -15.77 11.99 10.20
CA GLY A 37 -17.18 11.85 9.79
C GLY A 37 -17.43 10.76 8.74
N ILE A 38 -16.58 9.72 8.69
CA ILE A 38 -16.65 8.62 7.71
C ILE A 38 -16.87 7.27 8.39
N SER A 39 -17.17 6.26 7.58
CA SER A 39 -17.25 4.88 8.07
C SER A 39 -15.87 4.35 8.50
N MET A 40 -15.84 3.43 9.47
CA MET A 40 -14.61 2.74 9.86
C MET A 40 -13.94 2.00 8.69
N GLN A 41 -14.72 1.43 7.78
CA GLN A 41 -14.20 0.73 6.62
C GLN A 41 -13.51 1.69 5.66
N GLU A 42 -14.09 2.87 5.44
CA GLU A 42 -13.47 3.90 4.60
C GLU A 42 -12.19 4.44 5.23
N ALA A 43 -12.18 4.68 6.55
CA ALA A 43 -10.96 5.05 7.27
C ALA A 43 -9.85 3.99 7.11
N ALA A 44 -10.21 2.70 7.15
CA ALA A 44 -9.25 1.61 6.93
C ALA A 44 -8.69 1.62 5.50
N LEU A 45 -9.54 1.80 4.49
CA LEU A 45 -9.12 1.90 3.08
C LEU A 45 -8.16 3.08 2.87
N ARG A 46 -8.51 4.27 3.39
CA ARG A 46 -7.64 5.46 3.31
C ARG A 46 -6.28 5.23 3.98
N ALA A 47 -6.25 4.53 5.12
CA ALA A 47 -4.99 4.20 5.78
C ALA A 47 -4.12 3.25 4.93
N ILE A 48 -4.73 2.27 4.27
CA ILE A 48 -4.03 1.35 3.34
C ILE A 48 -3.47 2.12 2.15
N ASP A 49 -4.27 3.01 1.55
CA ASP A 49 -3.85 3.83 0.41
C ASP A 49 -2.69 4.77 0.79
N ALA A 50 -2.77 5.41 1.97
CA ALA A 50 -1.70 6.26 2.48
C ALA A 50 -0.40 5.48 2.73
N TYR A 51 -0.50 4.26 3.28
CA TYR A 51 0.66 3.41 3.53
C TYR A 51 1.33 2.94 2.22
N THR A 52 0.52 2.51 1.25
CA THR A 52 1.02 1.95 -0.02
C THR A 52 1.54 3.03 -0.96
N SER A 53 0.91 4.21 -1.01
CA SER A 53 1.38 5.35 -1.82
C SER A 53 2.74 5.87 -1.35
N ARG A 54 2.94 6.06 -0.03
CA ARG A 54 4.23 6.47 0.55
C ARG A 54 5.37 5.53 0.17
N ARG A 55 5.14 4.22 0.18
CA ARG A 55 6.15 3.23 -0.20
C ARG A 55 6.55 3.39 -1.67
N ARG A 56 5.57 3.57 -2.55
CA ARG A 56 5.80 3.78 -3.99
C ARG A 56 6.58 5.06 -4.26
N GLU A 57 6.21 6.16 -3.62
CA GLU A 57 6.91 7.43 -3.75
C GLU A 57 8.37 7.36 -3.30
N LYS A 58 8.63 6.72 -2.15
CA LYS A 58 10.01 6.52 -1.66
C LYS A 58 10.83 5.69 -2.64
N LEU A 59 10.25 4.63 -3.20
CA LEU A 59 10.92 3.79 -4.19
C LEU A 59 11.26 4.58 -5.45
N LEU A 60 10.29 5.32 -6.01
CA LEU A 60 10.51 6.13 -7.22
C LEU A 60 11.57 7.22 -7.00
N LYS A 61 11.56 7.89 -5.84
CA LYS A 61 12.59 8.86 -5.47
C LYS A 61 13.98 8.23 -5.37
N GLY A 62 14.07 7.02 -4.81
CA GLY A 62 15.32 6.26 -4.75
C GLY A 62 15.85 5.90 -6.14
N ILE A 63 14.98 5.40 -7.02
CA ILE A 63 15.32 5.09 -8.41
C ILE A 63 15.80 6.34 -9.16
N GLU A 64 15.08 7.46 -9.03
CA GLU A 64 15.45 8.70 -9.71
C GLU A 64 16.80 9.23 -9.22
N LYS A 65 17.07 9.13 -7.91
CA LYS A 65 18.38 9.49 -7.34
C LYS A 65 19.51 8.64 -7.92
N ILE A 66 19.34 7.32 -7.98
CA ILE A 66 20.36 6.43 -8.57
C ILE A 66 20.53 6.72 -10.06
N LYS A 67 19.43 6.88 -10.80
CA LYS A 67 19.45 7.20 -12.23
C LYS A 67 20.20 8.49 -12.53
N THR A 68 20.08 9.50 -11.67
CA THR A 68 20.76 10.79 -11.83
C THR A 68 22.21 10.74 -11.40
N GLN A 69 22.53 10.11 -10.27
CA GLN A 69 23.89 9.99 -9.76
C GLN A 69 24.78 9.08 -10.63
N ASP A 70 24.22 7.95 -11.08
CA ASP A 70 24.95 6.93 -11.83
C ASP A 70 24.60 6.99 -13.33
N ALA A 71 24.10 8.13 -13.83
CA ALA A 71 23.60 8.28 -15.19
C ALA A 71 24.62 7.84 -16.25
N GLU A 72 25.89 8.18 -16.04
CA GLU A 72 26.97 7.82 -16.96
C GLU A 72 27.31 6.33 -16.90
N LEU A 73 27.40 5.75 -15.69
CA LEU A 73 27.63 4.32 -15.50
C LEU A 73 26.51 3.50 -16.15
N LEU A 74 25.25 3.85 -15.88
CA LEU A 74 24.08 3.19 -16.44
C LEU A 74 24.03 3.29 -17.97
N ARG A 75 24.45 4.43 -18.56
CA ARG A 75 24.57 4.57 -20.03
C ARG A 75 25.63 3.62 -20.62
N ARG A 76 26.73 3.40 -19.92
CA ARG A 76 27.80 2.49 -20.37
C ARG A 76 27.38 1.02 -20.27
N LEU A 77 26.63 0.66 -19.24
CA LEU A 77 26.13 -0.72 -19.02
C LEU A 77 24.97 -1.12 -19.93
N ALA A 78 24.29 -0.16 -20.56
CA ALA A 78 23.17 -0.43 -21.47
C ALA A 78 23.60 -0.84 -22.90
N LYS A 79 24.91 -0.97 -23.15
CA LYS A 79 25.50 -1.49 -24.39
C LYS A 79 25.81 -2.98 -24.24
#